data_AF-A0A7R8WYF6-F1
#
_entry.id   AF-A0A7R8WYF6-F1
#
_cell.length_a   1.000
_cell.length_b   1.000
_cell.length_c   1.000
_cell.angle_alpha   90.00
_cell.angle_beta   90.00
_cell.angle_gamma   90.00
#
_symmetry.space_group_name_H-M   'P 1'
#
loop_
_entity.id
_entity.type
_entity.pdbx_description
1 polymer ?
#
loop_
_entity_poly.entity_id
_entity_poly.type
_entity_poly.pdbx_seq_one_letter_code
_entity_poly.pdbx_strand_id
1 'polypeptide(L)'
;MQMNWMWAVALVFSGVAPAWAQYPCPNASDIAPCTCDQTSSNELNMDCSSVRDAGELISIFKNSHFPFKSFNVFTAHECNVEFLSENNFGDVTFQEMYFNNCKIERVDRAAFSGMENTLRRLSFFYNKIVEFPFAAILNRMAKLEMLDLGGNAILELPDLDCYPSMTELHLYRNQISTLQDFAFKNCPSLQKLFLGGNPMTSLETYAFHGLLNLVTLSFRENSLGIIKGGSIVIPSADLELLDFTDSTKLVTIEQCAFVDPPNCDPMFPPPMGVSGNADLLFTNGLIDELDEDIFKSVLDKLYDGRGYLNLTGNPIKCDETMAWVICGEVDYLDTLIGSCCCGGPNFQDLPGLYPC
;
A
#
# COMPACT_ATOMS: atom_id res chain seq x y z
N MET A 1 46.03 -53.46 14.08
CA MET A 1 45.43 -53.48 15.43
C MET A 1 44.33 -52.44 15.48
N GLN A 2 43.13 -52.84 15.03
CA GLN A 2 41.88 -52.23 15.44
C GLN A 2 41.37 -53.07 16.60
N MET A 3 40.88 -52.45 17.68
CA MET A 3 40.10 -53.18 18.67
C MET A 3 39.00 -52.28 19.23
N ASN A 4 37.78 -52.70 18.90
CA ASN A 4 36.49 -52.27 19.41
C ASN A 4 36.42 -52.31 20.94
N TRP A 5 35.64 -51.40 21.51
CA TRP A 5 34.79 -51.71 22.67
C TRP A 5 33.38 -51.18 22.40
N MET A 6 32.49 -52.11 22.08
CA MET A 6 31.04 -51.95 22.21
C MET A 6 30.68 -52.03 23.69
N TRP A 7 29.91 -51.07 24.18
CA TRP A 7 28.83 -51.36 25.12
C TRP A 7 27.58 -50.64 24.63
N ALA A 8 26.62 -51.44 24.18
CA ALA A 8 25.24 -51.02 24.02
C ALA A 8 24.64 -50.77 25.40
N VAL A 9 23.97 -49.63 25.58
CA VAL A 9 23.00 -49.44 26.65
C VAL A 9 21.69 -49.06 25.99
N ALA A 10 20.73 -49.96 26.10
CA ALA A 10 19.36 -49.78 25.65
C ALA A 10 18.65 -48.75 26.54
N LEU A 11 17.79 -47.96 25.88
CA LEU A 11 16.92 -46.93 26.43
C LEU A 11 16.11 -47.41 27.64
N VAL A 12 16.16 -46.64 28.73
CA VAL A 12 15.02 -46.48 29.63
C VAL A 12 14.37 -45.16 29.25
N PHE A 13 13.16 -45.24 28.70
CA PHE A 13 12.33 -44.09 28.38
C PHE A 13 11.97 -43.33 29.68
N SER A 14 12.71 -42.28 30.00
CA SER A 14 12.15 -41.12 30.68
C SER A 14 11.76 -40.13 29.60
N GLY A 15 10.47 -40.05 29.28
CA GLY A 15 9.92 -39.11 28.31
C GLY A 15 10.05 -37.65 28.76
N VAL A 16 11.25 -37.10 28.67
CA VAL A 16 11.49 -35.67 28.75
C VAL A 16 12.40 -35.32 27.58
N ALA A 17 11.84 -34.63 26.59
CA ALA A 17 12.65 -33.91 25.62
C ALA A 17 13.69 -33.06 26.37
N PRO A 18 14.91 -32.84 25.83
CA PRO A 18 15.86 -31.96 26.48
C PRO A 18 15.18 -30.61 26.74
N ALA A 19 15.36 -30.14 27.96
CA ALA A 19 14.87 -28.87 28.46
C ALA A 19 15.29 -27.71 27.53
N TRP A 20 14.39 -27.37 26.59
CA TRP A 20 14.05 -26.04 26.08
C TRP A 20 15.21 -25.11 25.66
N ALA A 21 15.40 -24.94 24.35
CA ALA A 21 15.84 -23.67 23.78
C ALA A 21 14.73 -22.61 24.00
N GLN A 22 14.50 -22.21 25.25
CA GLN A 22 13.72 -21.03 25.58
C GLN A 22 14.62 -19.84 25.32
N TYR A 23 14.28 -19.02 24.33
CA TYR A 23 14.84 -17.69 24.18
C TYR A 23 14.19 -16.84 25.27
N PRO A 24 14.80 -16.58 26.45
CA PRO A 24 14.12 -15.89 27.51
C PRO A 24 14.15 -14.39 27.23
N CYS A 25 13.08 -13.71 27.64
CA CYS A 25 13.06 -12.27 27.69
C CYS A 25 14.18 -11.71 28.57
N PRO A 26 14.65 -10.47 28.30
CA PRO A 26 15.47 -9.72 29.24
C PRO A 26 14.81 -9.58 30.61
N ASN A 27 15.60 -9.26 31.62
CA ASN A 27 15.05 -9.01 32.95
C ASN A 27 14.11 -7.80 32.91
N ALA A 28 12.87 -7.97 33.39
CA ALA A 28 11.83 -6.95 33.37
C ALA A 28 12.24 -5.65 34.10
N SER A 29 13.07 -5.73 35.15
CA SER A 29 13.57 -4.52 35.83
C SER A 29 14.52 -3.70 34.97
N ASP A 30 15.24 -4.34 34.06
CA ASP A 30 16.29 -3.71 33.27
C ASP A 30 15.69 -3.05 32.03
N ILE A 31 14.58 -3.57 31.51
CA ILE A 31 13.90 -3.03 30.33
C ILE A 31 12.69 -2.14 30.67
N ALA A 32 12.36 -1.96 31.95
CA ALA A 32 11.26 -1.08 32.35
C ALA A 32 11.45 0.35 31.80
N PRO A 33 10.41 1.01 31.27
CA PRO A 33 8.99 0.61 31.32
C PRO A 33 8.54 -0.31 30.16
N CYS A 34 9.45 -0.77 29.30
CA CYS A 34 9.10 -1.77 28.30
C CYS A 34 8.83 -3.14 28.94
N THR A 35 8.04 -3.95 28.24
CA THR A 35 7.77 -5.33 28.59
C THR A 35 8.18 -6.24 27.44
N CYS A 36 8.44 -7.51 27.76
CA CYS A 36 8.79 -8.53 26.77
C CYS A 36 7.97 -9.79 27.05
N ASP A 37 7.45 -10.38 25.98
CA ASP A 37 6.76 -11.67 25.98
C ASP A 37 7.34 -12.61 24.92
N GLN A 38 7.06 -13.90 25.11
CA GLN A 38 7.43 -14.95 24.17
C GLN A 38 6.17 -15.66 23.66
N THR A 39 6.07 -15.82 22.35
CA THR A 39 4.99 -16.56 21.71
C THR A 39 5.16 -18.07 21.87
N SER A 40 4.11 -18.84 21.54
CA SER A 40 4.18 -20.30 21.49
C SER A 40 5.14 -20.84 20.41
N SER A 41 5.48 -20.03 19.39
CA SER A 41 6.50 -20.28 18.36
C SER A 41 7.92 -19.90 18.81
N ASN A 42 8.12 -19.51 20.07
CA ASN A 42 9.38 -19.02 20.65
C ASN A 42 9.87 -17.67 20.07
N GLU A 43 8.98 -16.85 19.52
CA GLU A 43 9.32 -15.50 19.04
C GLU A 43 9.25 -14.50 20.19
N LEU A 44 10.24 -13.61 20.26
CA LEU A 44 10.31 -12.57 21.29
C LEU A 44 9.66 -11.27 20.79
N ASN A 45 8.71 -10.74 21.55
CA ASN A 45 8.07 -9.46 21.27
C ASN A 45 8.37 -8.47 22.39
N MET A 46 8.46 -7.20 22.05
CA MET A 46 8.73 -6.12 22.99
C MET A 46 7.71 -5.01 22.82
N ASP A 47 7.07 -4.63 23.93
CA ASP A 47 6.16 -3.49 24.00
C ASP A 47 6.79 -2.37 24.84
N CYS A 48 7.07 -1.25 24.18
CA CYS A 48 7.64 -0.05 24.74
C CYS A 48 6.66 1.15 24.71
N SER A 49 5.35 0.90 24.69
CA SER A 49 4.33 1.98 24.65
C SER A 49 4.40 2.91 25.86
N SER A 50 4.94 2.45 26.98
CA SER A 50 5.09 3.23 28.21
C SER A 50 6.36 4.09 28.28
N VAL A 51 7.15 4.17 27.22
CA VAL A 51 8.34 5.03 27.19
C VAL A 51 7.97 6.50 27.09
N ARG A 52 8.71 7.34 27.81
CA ARG A 52 8.49 8.78 27.92
C ARG A 52 9.11 9.58 26.78
N ASP A 53 10.23 9.11 26.25
CA ASP A 53 10.95 9.76 25.16
C ASP A 53 11.97 8.82 24.49
N ALA A 54 12.63 9.33 23.44
CA ALA A 54 13.68 8.61 22.72
C ALA A 54 14.91 8.29 23.59
N GLY A 55 15.18 9.09 24.63
CA GLY A 55 16.31 8.88 25.55
C GLY A 55 16.10 7.68 26.46
N GLU A 56 14.86 7.37 26.84
CA GLU A 56 14.51 6.17 27.58
C GLU A 56 14.75 4.91 26.75
N LEU A 57 14.41 4.92 25.46
CA LEU A 57 14.77 3.84 24.52
C LEU A 57 16.30 3.64 24.46
N ILE A 58 17.07 4.71 24.23
CA ILE A 58 18.53 4.63 24.21
C ILE A 58 19.06 4.02 25.52
N SER A 59 18.50 4.43 26.66
CA SER A 59 18.93 3.94 27.98
C SER A 59 18.68 2.44 28.15
N ILE A 60 17.52 1.96 27.72
CA ILE A 60 17.14 0.54 27.77
C ILE A 60 18.05 -0.29 26.85
N PHE A 61 18.12 0.07 25.57
CA PHE A 61 18.85 -0.75 24.60
C PHE A 61 20.38 -0.68 24.73
N LYS A 62 20.91 0.36 25.40
CA LYS A 62 22.35 0.50 25.63
C LYS A 62 22.83 -0.11 26.95
N ASN A 63 22.03 -0.03 28.01
CA ASN A 63 22.49 -0.35 29.36
C ASN A 63 21.95 -1.69 29.88
N SER A 64 20.93 -2.26 29.25
CA SER A 64 20.28 -3.49 29.71
C SER A 64 20.90 -4.72 29.09
N HIS A 65 20.87 -5.84 29.81
CA HIS A 65 21.38 -7.11 29.29
C HIS A 65 20.29 -7.83 28.49
N PHE A 66 20.54 -8.00 27.18
CA PHE A 66 19.68 -8.76 26.28
C PHE A 66 20.28 -10.15 26.05
N PRO A 67 19.67 -11.23 26.59
CA PRO A 67 20.16 -12.61 26.36
C PRO A 67 20.14 -12.98 24.87
N PHE A 68 19.19 -12.42 24.13
CA PHE A 68 19.04 -12.53 22.69
C PHE A 68 18.82 -11.15 22.09
N LYS A 69 19.40 -10.92 20.93
CA LYS A 69 19.38 -9.63 20.22
C LYS A 69 18.46 -9.61 19.01
N SER A 70 17.81 -10.72 18.70
CA SER A 70 16.88 -10.82 17.58
C SER A 70 15.49 -11.04 18.11
N PHE A 71 14.65 -10.04 17.90
CA PHE A 71 13.26 -10.01 18.28
C PHE A 71 12.39 -10.07 17.03
N ASN A 72 11.16 -10.52 17.22
CA ASN A 72 10.16 -10.55 16.17
C ASN A 72 9.53 -9.16 16.05
N VAL A 73 8.84 -8.70 17.09
CA VAL A 73 8.06 -7.45 17.05
C VAL A 73 8.55 -6.46 18.10
N PHE A 74 8.66 -5.20 17.70
CA PHE A 74 8.70 -4.03 18.57
C PHE A 74 7.41 -3.23 18.41
N THR A 75 6.73 -2.92 19.51
CA THR A 75 5.57 -2.01 19.51
C THR A 75 5.82 -0.82 20.42
N ALA A 76 5.39 0.36 19.95
CA ALA A 76 5.21 1.54 20.77
C ALA A 76 3.96 2.28 20.28
N HIS A 77 3.00 2.44 21.17
CA HIS A 77 1.73 3.10 20.88
C HIS A 77 1.49 4.27 21.85
N GLU A 78 0.94 5.37 21.33
CA GLU A 78 0.55 6.53 22.15
C GLU A 78 1.69 7.09 23.02
N CYS A 79 2.92 7.01 22.51
CA CYS A 79 4.12 7.41 23.23
C CYS A 79 4.58 8.84 22.88
N ASN A 80 5.67 9.31 23.48
CA ASN A 80 6.21 10.66 23.24
C ASN A 80 7.66 10.61 22.71
N VAL A 81 7.88 9.76 21.71
CA VAL A 81 9.18 9.60 21.03
C VAL A 81 9.19 10.54 19.83
N GLU A 82 9.78 11.72 19.98
CA GLU A 82 9.75 12.75 18.93
C GLU A 82 10.75 12.49 17.79
N PHE A 83 11.78 11.69 18.03
CA PHE A 83 12.78 11.35 17.01
C PHE A 83 13.31 9.93 17.18
N LEU A 84 13.77 9.34 16.07
CA LEU A 84 14.57 8.12 16.05
C LEU A 84 15.94 8.40 15.44
N SER A 85 16.96 7.83 16.06
CA SER A 85 18.39 7.96 15.76
C SER A 85 19.06 6.60 15.80
N GLU A 86 20.28 6.51 15.25
CA GLU A 86 21.06 5.26 15.18
C GLU A 86 21.27 4.57 16.53
N ASN A 87 21.25 5.33 17.63
CA ASN A 87 21.53 4.79 18.96
C ASN A 87 20.30 4.24 19.69
N ASN A 88 19.09 4.35 19.11
CA ASN A 88 17.86 4.03 19.84
C ASN A 88 17.70 2.54 20.17
N PHE A 89 18.23 1.64 19.35
CA PHE A 89 18.02 0.18 19.49
C PHE A 89 19.30 -0.62 19.78
N GLY A 90 20.44 0.07 19.91
CA GLY A 90 21.72 -0.59 20.18
C GLY A 90 22.06 -1.62 19.12
N ASP A 91 22.37 -2.85 19.54
CA ASP A 91 22.60 -4.00 18.64
C ASP A 91 21.44 -5.00 18.63
N VAL A 92 20.29 -4.61 19.18
CA VAL A 92 19.05 -5.37 19.12
C VAL A 92 18.36 -5.11 17.79
N THR A 93 17.84 -6.18 17.19
CA THR A 93 17.24 -6.20 15.86
C THR A 93 15.82 -6.72 15.93
N PHE A 94 14.95 -6.18 15.07
CA PHE A 94 13.55 -6.57 14.99
C PHE A 94 13.19 -6.98 13.55
N GLN A 95 12.17 -7.82 13.41
CA GLN A 95 11.56 -8.13 12.12
C GLN A 95 10.41 -7.19 11.79
N GLU A 96 9.68 -6.75 12.81
CA GLU A 96 8.56 -5.83 12.66
C GLU A 96 8.65 -4.73 13.71
N MET A 97 8.46 -3.48 13.30
CA MET A 97 8.50 -2.34 14.21
C MET A 97 7.31 -1.42 13.94
N TYR A 98 6.51 -1.19 14.98
CA TYR A 98 5.31 -0.37 14.93
C TYR A 98 5.43 0.80 15.92
N PHE A 99 5.51 2.01 15.40
CA PHE A 99 5.50 3.26 16.18
C PHE A 99 4.20 4.01 15.87
N ASN A 100 3.10 3.69 16.55
CA ASN A 100 1.82 4.31 16.21
C ASN A 100 1.51 5.46 17.17
N ASN A 101 1.19 6.63 16.64
CA ASN A 101 0.79 7.78 17.46
C ASN A 101 1.83 8.15 18.55
N CYS A 102 3.12 8.11 18.19
CA CYS A 102 4.24 8.39 19.10
C CYS A 102 4.79 9.81 19.00
N LYS A 103 4.16 10.66 18.17
CA LYS A 103 4.58 12.03 17.84
C LYS A 103 5.96 12.12 17.18
N ILE A 104 6.38 11.08 16.45
CA ILE A 104 7.65 11.09 15.73
C ILE A 104 7.61 12.18 14.65
N GLU A 105 8.56 13.10 14.71
CA GLU A 105 8.74 14.19 13.75
C GLU A 105 9.95 13.93 12.84
N ARG A 106 10.99 13.25 13.35
CA ARG A 106 12.23 12.99 12.62
C ARG A 106 12.68 11.54 12.74
N VAL A 107 12.97 10.91 11.61
CA VAL A 107 13.64 9.62 11.53
C VAL A 107 14.99 9.81 10.86
N ASP A 108 16.08 9.54 11.57
CA ASP A 108 17.41 9.67 11.01
C ASP A 108 17.73 8.57 10.00
N ARG A 109 18.60 8.87 9.04
CA ARG A 109 19.01 7.97 7.95
C ARG A 109 19.57 6.63 8.44
N ALA A 110 20.12 6.60 9.65
CA ALA A 110 20.71 5.41 10.27
C ALA A 110 19.89 4.89 11.47
N ALA A 111 18.64 5.34 11.65
CA ALA A 111 17.80 4.97 12.80
C ALA A 111 17.60 3.46 12.99
N PHE A 112 17.73 2.69 11.92
CA PHE A 112 17.55 1.23 11.89
C PHE A 112 18.83 0.48 11.45
N SER A 113 20.00 1.09 11.68
CA SER A 113 21.30 0.46 11.41
C SER A 113 21.40 -0.92 12.06
N GLY A 114 21.87 -1.92 11.32
CA GLY A 114 21.95 -3.32 11.78
C GLY A 114 20.70 -4.16 11.51
N MET A 115 19.59 -3.56 11.08
CA MET A 115 18.34 -4.27 10.74
C MET A 115 18.14 -4.47 9.23
N GLU A 116 19.16 -4.21 8.39
CA GLU A 116 19.08 -4.21 6.92
C GLU A 116 18.61 -5.55 6.34
N ASN A 117 18.90 -6.64 7.05
CA ASN A 117 18.59 -8.01 6.64
C ASN A 117 17.57 -8.69 7.55
N THR A 118 16.91 -7.96 8.45
CA THR A 118 15.93 -8.50 9.39
C THR A 118 14.58 -7.82 9.30
N LEU A 119 14.55 -6.48 9.11
CA LEU A 119 13.31 -5.71 9.14
C LEU A 119 12.45 -6.00 7.90
N ARG A 120 11.22 -6.44 8.15
CA ARG A 120 10.19 -6.82 7.17
C ARG A 120 9.02 -5.86 7.17
N ARG A 121 8.60 -5.38 8.34
CA ARG A 121 7.49 -4.43 8.47
C ARG A 121 7.90 -3.23 9.30
N LEU A 122 7.64 -2.04 8.80
CA LEU A 122 7.93 -0.78 9.49
C LEU A 122 6.72 0.13 9.39
N SER A 123 6.14 0.50 10.53
CA SER A 123 5.01 1.43 10.59
C SER A 123 5.32 2.62 11.48
N PHE A 124 4.96 3.79 10.97
CA PHE A 124 4.91 5.07 11.65
C PHE A 124 3.50 5.65 11.57
N PHE A 125 2.49 4.79 11.65
CA PHE A 125 1.11 5.22 11.50
C PHE A 125 0.75 6.33 12.49
N TYR A 126 0.13 7.39 11.98
CA TYR A 126 -0.39 8.52 12.76
C TYR A 126 0.68 9.27 13.57
N ASN A 127 1.82 9.61 12.96
CA ASN A 127 2.85 10.47 13.56
C ASN A 127 2.85 11.88 12.93
N LYS A 128 3.98 12.59 13.01
CA LYS A 128 4.14 13.97 12.54
C LYS A 128 5.30 14.10 11.56
N ILE A 129 5.62 13.03 10.85
CA ILE A 129 6.76 13.00 9.92
C ILE A 129 6.45 13.89 8.73
N VAL A 130 7.29 14.90 8.51
CA VAL A 130 7.23 15.77 7.33
C VAL A 130 8.16 15.26 6.23
N GLU A 131 9.35 14.81 6.61
CA GLU A 131 10.35 14.24 5.72
C GLU A 131 10.76 12.86 6.21
N PHE A 132 10.66 11.85 5.34
CA PHE A 132 11.10 10.49 5.62
C PHE A 132 12.35 10.16 4.80
N PRO A 133 13.39 9.53 5.38
CA PRO A 133 14.64 9.21 4.67
C PRO A 133 14.48 8.00 3.74
N PHE A 134 13.56 8.06 2.76
CA PHE A 134 13.24 6.97 1.82
C PHE A 134 14.48 6.30 1.24
N ALA A 135 15.40 7.08 0.67
CA ALA A 135 16.62 6.54 0.05
C ALA A 135 17.54 5.79 1.03
N ALA A 136 17.54 6.15 2.32
CA ALA A 136 18.37 5.47 3.30
C ALA A 136 17.74 4.15 3.77
N ILE A 137 16.41 4.07 3.78
CA ILE A 137 15.66 2.92 4.26
C ILE A 137 15.34 1.95 3.12
N LEU A 138 14.67 2.42 2.05
CA LEU A 138 14.23 1.58 0.95
C LEU A 138 15.39 0.99 0.13
N ASN A 139 16.50 1.72 -0.03
CA ASN A 139 17.66 1.24 -0.80
C ASN A 139 18.59 0.34 0.02
N ARG A 140 18.35 0.14 1.33
CA ARG A 140 19.19 -0.70 2.20
C ARG A 140 18.48 -1.88 2.86
N MET A 141 17.19 -1.77 3.12
CA MET A 141 16.43 -2.81 3.82
C MET A 141 15.98 -3.92 2.86
N ALA A 142 16.86 -4.90 2.63
CA ALA A 142 16.69 -5.95 1.61
C ALA A 142 15.54 -6.94 1.88
N LYS A 143 14.97 -6.91 3.09
CA LYS A 143 13.82 -7.73 3.48
C LYS A 143 12.56 -6.92 3.78
N LEU A 144 12.58 -5.60 3.62
CA LEU A 144 11.41 -4.79 3.92
C LEU A 144 10.31 -5.12 2.91
N GLU A 145 9.18 -5.58 3.42
CA GLU A 145 7.98 -5.97 2.68
C GLU A 145 6.91 -4.88 2.75
N MET A 146 6.80 -4.21 3.90
CA MET A 146 5.76 -3.23 4.16
C MET A 146 6.32 -2.00 4.88
N LEU A 147 6.03 -0.83 4.32
CA LEU A 147 6.27 0.48 4.93
C LEU A 147 4.94 1.21 5.06
N ASP A 148 4.59 1.56 6.28
CA ASP A 148 3.40 2.34 6.59
C ASP A 148 3.76 3.70 7.18
N LEU A 149 3.46 4.74 6.40
CA LEU A 149 3.61 6.16 6.74
C LEU A 149 2.26 6.87 6.76
N GLY A 150 1.15 6.12 6.88
CA GLY A 150 -0.19 6.70 6.88
C GLY A 150 -0.42 7.66 8.05
N GLY A 151 -1.17 8.74 7.83
CA GLY A 151 -1.49 9.71 8.88
C GLY A 151 -0.30 10.57 9.33
N ASN A 152 0.61 10.92 8.41
CA ASN A 152 1.73 11.82 8.67
C ASN A 152 1.52 13.16 7.93
N ALA A 153 2.59 13.95 7.78
CA ALA A 153 2.58 15.26 7.14
C ALA A 153 3.52 15.31 5.92
N ILE A 154 3.72 14.18 5.24
CA ILE A 154 4.62 14.08 4.09
C ILE A 154 4.04 14.88 2.92
N LEU A 155 4.85 15.79 2.36
CA LEU A 155 4.42 16.74 1.32
C LEU A 155 4.65 16.23 -0.10
N GLU A 156 5.72 15.47 -0.30
CA GLU A 156 6.15 14.97 -1.61
C GLU A 156 6.89 13.65 -1.47
N LEU A 157 6.91 12.87 -2.56
CA LEU A 157 7.70 11.66 -2.66
C LEU A 157 8.91 11.93 -3.56
N PRO A 158 10.12 11.51 -3.15
CA PRO A 158 11.24 11.43 -4.07
C PRO A 158 11.04 10.25 -5.03
N ASP A 159 11.91 10.13 -6.03
CA ASP A 159 12.04 8.91 -6.80
C ASP A 159 12.35 7.74 -5.86
N LEU A 160 11.43 6.78 -5.77
CA LEU A 160 11.58 5.64 -4.89
C LEU A 160 12.39 4.54 -5.56
N ASP A 161 13.31 3.94 -4.80
CA ASP A 161 14.13 2.81 -5.20
C ASP A 161 13.93 1.69 -4.18
N CYS A 162 13.08 0.74 -4.54
CA CYS A 162 12.62 -0.30 -3.64
C CYS A 162 13.37 -1.61 -3.90
N TYR A 163 13.73 -2.33 -2.82
CA TYR A 163 14.12 -3.72 -2.97
C TYR A 163 12.97 -4.59 -3.52
N PRO A 164 13.28 -5.70 -4.20
CA PRO A 164 12.27 -6.65 -4.67
C PRO A 164 11.40 -7.27 -3.57
N SER A 165 11.81 -7.18 -2.30
CA SER A 165 11.00 -7.62 -1.16
C SER A 165 9.79 -6.71 -0.91
N MET A 166 9.84 -5.44 -1.33
CA MET A 166 8.85 -4.43 -0.98
C MET A 166 7.56 -4.64 -1.77
N THR A 167 6.48 -4.96 -1.06
CA THR A 167 5.17 -5.29 -1.63
C THR A 167 4.07 -4.32 -1.23
N GLU A 168 4.18 -3.63 -0.09
CA GLU A 168 3.11 -2.79 0.45
C GLU A 168 3.64 -1.41 0.89
N LEU A 169 3.07 -0.34 0.32
CA LEU A 169 3.40 1.04 0.68
C LEU A 169 2.12 1.82 1.05
N HIS A 170 2.05 2.28 2.30
CA HIS A 170 0.94 3.06 2.80
C HIS A 170 1.36 4.52 3.02
N LEU A 171 0.71 5.42 2.29
CA LEU A 171 0.94 6.86 2.30
C LEU A 171 -0.36 7.65 2.47
N TYR A 172 -1.45 6.97 2.87
CA TYR A 172 -2.75 7.59 3.03
C TYR A 172 -2.76 8.64 4.15
N ARG A 173 -3.62 9.65 4.05
CA ARG A 173 -3.73 10.75 5.03
C ARG A 173 -2.40 11.46 5.27
N ASN A 174 -1.71 11.83 4.20
CA ASN A 174 -0.55 12.71 4.21
C ASN A 174 -0.92 14.06 3.55
N GLN A 175 0.08 14.84 3.14
CA GLN A 175 -0.08 16.13 2.48
C GLN A 175 0.45 16.12 1.04
N ILE A 176 0.48 14.93 0.41
CA ILE A 176 1.01 14.74 -0.94
C ILE A 176 0.05 15.38 -1.95
N SER A 177 0.50 16.45 -2.61
CA SER A 177 -0.34 17.21 -3.54
C SER A 177 -0.16 16.80 -5.01
N THR A 178 0.98 16.21 -5.36
CA THR A 178 1.32 15.80 -6.72
C THR A 178 2.11 14.49 -6.72
N LEU A 179 2.00 13.71 -7.79
CA LEU A 179 2.90 12.60 -8.08
C LEU A 179 3.63 12.88 -9.39
N GLN A 180 4.96 12.88 -9.32
CA GLN A 180 5.84 13.12 -10.46
C GLN A 180 5.90 11.89 -11.38
N ASP A 181 6.32 12.12 -12.63
CA ASP A 181 6.61 11.05 -13.58
C ASP A 181 7.63 10.07 -12.99
N PHE A 182 7.39 8.77 -13.18
CA PHE A 182 8.31 7.70 -12.77
C PHE A 182 8.59 7.58 -11.26
N ALA A 183 7.74 8.17 -10.40
CA ALA A 183 7.90 8.14 -8.94
C ALA A 183 8.13 6.73 -8.36
N PHE A 184 7.55 5.70 -9.00
CA PHE A 184 7.65 4.29 -8.57
C PHE A 184 8.39 3.38 -9.56
N LYS A 185 9.16 3.94 -10.50
CA LYS A 185 9.78 3.17 -11.59
C LYS A 185 10.69 2.04 -11.10
N ASN A 186 11.36 2.22 -9.96
CA ASN A 186 12.25 1.23 -9.37
C ASN A 186 11.57 0.43 -8.23
N CYS A 187 10.23 0.31 -8.25
CA CYS A 187 9.47 -0.48 -7.30
C CYS A 187 8.61 -1.55 -7.98
N PRO A 188 9.17 -2.43 -8.83
CA PRO A 188 8.39 -3.34 -9.69
C PRO A 188 7.66 -4.44 -8.93
N SER A 189 8.08 -4.74 -7.69
CA SER A 189 7.48 -5.77 -6.85
C SER A 189 6.34 -5.24 -5.97
N LEU A 190 6.07 -3.93 -6.01
CA LEU A 190 5.01 -3.33 -5.20
C LEU A 190 3.64 -3.83 -5.68
N GLN A 191 2.88 -4.39 -4.74
CA GLN A 191 1.55 -4.96 -4.96
C GLN A 191 0.44 -4.06 -4.46
N LYS A 192 0.66 -3.33 -3.36
CA LYS A 192 -0.34 -2.45 -2.76
C LYS A 192 0.22 -1.06 -2.55
N LEU A 193 -0.49 -0.07 -3.08
CA LEU A 193 -0.17 1.34 -2.91
C LEU A 193 -1.41 2.12 -2.47
N PHE A 194 -1.36 2.67 -1.26
CA PHE A 194 -2.46 3.45 -0.68
C PHE A 194 -2.07 4.92 -0.55
N LEU A 195 -2.73 5.78 -1.33
CA LEU A 195 -2.50 7.23 -1.39
C LEU A 195 -3.77 8.02 -1.00
N GLY A 196 -4.78 7.37 -0.45
CA GLY A 196 -6.05 8.00 -0.12
C GLY A 196 -5.96 9.09 0.95
N GLY A 197 -6.87 10.06 0.97
CA GLY A 197 -6.92 11.14 1.95
C GLY A 197 -5.75 12.12 1.85
N ASN A 198 -5.12 12.23 0.67
CA ASN A 198 -4.13 13.25 0.37
C ASN A 198 -4.79 14.43 -0.37
N PRO A 199 -4.24 15.65 -0.32
CA PRO A 199 -4.74 16.80 -1.07
C PRO A 199 -4.28 16.77 -2.53
N MET A 200 -4.24 15.59 -3.16
CA MET A 200 -3.68 15.44 -4.50
C MET A 200 -4.56 16.17 -5.53
N THR A 201 -3.96 17.07 -6.30
CA THR A 201 -4.66 17.88 -7.32
C THR A 201 -4.19 17.56 -8.74
N SER A 202 -3.04 16.91 -8.90
CA SER A 202 -2.54 16.46 -10.20
C SER A 202 -1.79 15.13 -10.11
N LEU A 203 -1.94 14.34 -11.17
CA LEU A 203 -1.13 13.17 -11.49
C LEU A 203 -0.36 13.47 -12.76
N GLU A 204 0.96 13.30 -12.74
CA GLU A 204 1.76 13.36 -13.96
C GLU A 204 1.57 12.10 -14.81
N THR A 205 1.93 12.21 -16.08
CA THR A 205 1.60 11.26 -17.15
C THR A 205 2.13 9.85 -16.90
N TYR A 206 3.27 9.70 -16.25
CA TYR A 206 3.93 8.40 -16.01
C TYR A 206 4.06 8.08 -14.53
N ALA A 207 3.17 8.63 -13.69
CA ALA A 207 3.25 8.50 -12.23
C ALA A 207 3.36 7.04 -11.75
N PHE A 208 2.61 6.11 -12.36
CA PHE A 208 2.57 4.68 -11.98
C PHE A 208 3.42 3.76 -12.86
N HIS A 209 4.24 4.35 -13.74
CA HIS A 209 5.11 3.57 -14.59
C HIS A 209 6.10 2.74 -13.77
N GLY A 210 6.31 1.49 -14.16
CA GLY A 210 7.19 0.54 -13.47
C GLY A 210 6.54 -0.30 -12.37
N LEU A 211 5.28 -0.04 -12.01
CA LEU A 211 4.50 -0.87 -11.07
C LEU A 211 3.97 -2.14 -11.75
N LEU A 212 4.86 -3.09 -12.03
CA LEU A 212 4.59 -4.29 -12.84
C LEU A 212 3.72 -5.34 -12.15
N ASN A 213 3.71 -5.39 -10.82
CA ASN A 213 3.00 -6.40 -10.03
C ASN A 213 1.90 -5.78 -9.15
N LEU A 214 1.41 -4.60 -9.51
CA LEU A 214 0.42 -3.88 -8.70
C LEU A 214 -0.92 -4.59 -8.73
N VAL A 215 -1.47 -4.87 -7.56
CA VAL A 215 -2.77 -5.52 -7.36
C VAL A 215 -3.79 -4.50 -6.87
N THR A 216 -3.39 -3.59 -5.98
CA THR A 216 -4.28 -2.60 -5.38
C THR A 216 -3.67 -1.21 -5.45
N LEU A 217 -4.45 -0.28 -6.01
CA LEU A 217 -4.13 1.14 -6.03
C LEU A 217 -5.34 1.94 -5.53
N SER A 218 -5.16 2.73 -4.46
CA SER A 218 -6.26 3.57 -3.93
C SER A 218 -5.84 5.04 -3.81
N PHE A 219 -6.63 5.89 -4.46
CA PHE A 219 -6.68 7.36 -4.39
C PHE A 219 -7.93 7.85 -3.66
N ARG A 220 -8.56 7.03 -2.83
CA ARG A 220 -9.78 7.42 -2.12
C ARG A 220 -9.66 8.79 -1.43
N GLU A 221 -10.71 9.59 -1.37
CA GLU A 221 -10.71 10.87 -0.64
C GLU A 221 -9.62 11.86 -1.10
N ASN A 222 -9.25 11.86 -2.39
CA ASN A 222 -8.33 12.86 -2.97
C ASN A 222 -9.09 14.06 -3.58
N SER A 223 -8.34 15.06 -4.05
CA SER A 223 -8.85 16.33 -4.58
C SER A 223 -8.61 16.52 -6.08
N LEU A 224 -8.44 15.42 -6.83
CA LEU A 224 -8.21 15.45 -8.27
C LEU A 224 -9.45 16.06 -8.95
N GLY A 225 -9.24 17.11 -9.75
CA GLY A 225 -10.29 17.69 -10.58
C GLY A 225 -10.45 16.95 -11.91
N ILE A 226 -9.30 16.54 -12.46
CA ILE A 226 -9.15 15.98 -13.79
C ILE A 226 -8.15 14.82 -13.71
N ILE A 227 -8.46 13.70 -14.36
CA ILE A 227 -7.49 12.64 -14.68
C ILE A 227 -7.00 12.89 -16.09
N LYS A 228 -5.70 13.21 -16.24
CA LYS A 228 -5.10 13.55 -17.53
C LYS A 228 -4.81 12.31 -18.38
N GLY A 229 -4.68 12.50 -19.69
CA GLY A 229 -4.18 11.48 -20.61
C GLY A 229 -2.86 10.85 -20.11
N GLY A 230 -2.77 9.52 -20.13
CA GLY A 230 -1.64 8.72 -19.66
C GLY A 230 -1.50 8.57 -18.15
N SER A 231 -2.13 9.41 -17.33
CA SER A 231 -1.86 9.46 -15.88
C SER A 231 -2.26 8.20 -15.09
N ILE A 232 -3.07 7.30 -15.68
CA ILE A 232 -3.46 6.00 -15.09
C ILE A 232 -3.01 4.85 -16.01
N VAL A 233 -1.79 4.95 -16.54
CA VAL A 233 -1.15 3.83 -17.24
C VAL A 233 -0.46 2.94 -16.21
N ILE A 234 -1.11 1.82 -15.88
CA ILE A 234 -0.63 0.83 -14.92
C ILE A 234 -0.23 -0.43 -15.71
N PRO A 235 1.07 -0.76 -15.79
CA PRO A 235 1.55 -1.88 -16.61
C PRO A 235 1.26 -3.27 -16.01
N SER A 236 0.67 -3.33 -14.81
CA SER A 236 0.34 -4.59 -14.13
C SER A 236 -0.79 -5.35 -14.80
N ALA A 237 -0.57 -6.65 -15.04
CA ALA A 237 -1.61 -7.57 -15.47
C ALA A 237 -2.52 -8.04 -14.32
N ASP A 238 -2.02 -7.97 -13.08
CA ASP A 238 -2.65 -8.51 -11.88
C ASP A 238 -3.44 -7.46 -11.09
N LEU A 239 -3.72 -6.29 -11.68
CA LEU A 239 -4.50 -5.27 -11.00
C LEU A 239 -5.91 -5.79 -10.73
N GLU A 240 -6.31 -5.77 -9.45
CA GLU A 240 -7.61 -6.19 -8.95
C GLU A 240 -8.44 -5.02 -8.44
N LEU A 241 -7.81 -3.91 -8.05
CA LEU A 241 -8.54 -2.74 -7.52
C LEU A 241 -7.87 -1.42 -7.91
N LEU A 242 -8.64 -0.55 -8.55
CA LEU A 242 -8.33 0.86 -8.75
C LEU A 242 -9.42 1.72 -8.13
N ASP A 243 -9.09 2.40 -7.02
CA ASP A 243 -10.07 3.06 -6.17
C ASP A 243 -9.91 4.58 -6.12
N PHE A 244 -10.85 5.30 -6.72
CA PHE A 244 -11.04 6.75 -6.68
C PHE A 244 -12.28 7.16 -5.86
N THR A 245 -12.79 6.29 -4.99
CA THR A 245 -13.95 6.57 -4.14
C THR A 245 -13.81 7.89 -3.38
N ASP A 246 -14.89 8.64 -3.24
CA ASP A 246 -14.93 9.92 -2.53
C ASP A 246 -13.97 10.99 -3.11
N SER A 247 -13.61 10.89 -4.40
CA SER A 247 -12.90 11.95 -5.13
C SER A 247 -13.86 13.07 -5.51
N THR A 248 -14.32 13.83 -4.50
CA THR A 248 -15.42 14.82 -4.60
C THR A 248 -15.18 16.00 -5.56
N LYS A 249 -13.98 16.13 -6.13
CA LYS A 249 -13.66 17.14 -7.15
C LYS A 249 -13.53 16.57 -8.55
N LEU A 250 -13.51 15.25 -8.71
CA LEU A 250 -13.23 14.61 -9.99
C LEU A 250 -14.45 14.78 -10.90
N VAL A 251 -14.31 15.61 -11.93
CA VAL A 251 -15.35 15.89 -12.93
C VAL A 251 -15.01 15.20 -14.25
N THR A 252 -13.75 15.29 -14.67
CA THR A 252 -13.34 14.92 -16.03
C THR A 252 -12.26 13.85 -16.00
N ILE A 253 -12.42 12.85 -16.85
CA ILE A 253 -11.35 11.93 -17.25
C ILE A 253 -11.04 12.29 -18.70
N GLU A 254 -9.79 12.61 -19.01
CA GLU A 254 -9.39 12.99 -20.37
C GLU A 254 -9.22 11.76 -21.27
N GLN A 255 -9.33 11.98 -22.59
CA GLN A 255 -9.01 10.95 -23.57
C GLN A 255 -7.62 10.36 -23.31
N CYS A 256 -7.49 9.05 -23.51
CA CYS A 256 -6.27 8.29 -23.27
C CYS A 256 -5.77 8.27 -21.80
N ALA A 257 -6.60 8.58 -20.81
CA ALA A 257 -6.21 8.47 -19.38
C ALA A 257 -5.58 7.12 -19.00
N PHE A 258 -6.03 6.03 -19.63
CA PHE A 258 -5.58 4.65 -19.40
C PHE A 258 -4.60 4.13 -20.45
N VAL A 259 -4.23 4.96 -21.43
CA VAL A 259 -3.45 4.58 -22.61
C VAL A 259 -2.08 5.23 -22.54
N ASP A 260 -1.02 4.45 -22.78
CA ASP A 260 0.35 4.99 -22.87
C ASP A 260 0.41 6.09 -23.95
N PRO A 261 0.78 7.35 -23.61
CA PRO A 261 0.66 8.49 -24.52
C PRO A 261 1.22 8.32 -25.94
N PRO A 262 2.36 7.64 -26.17
CA PRO A 262 2.87 7.40 -27.52
C PRO A 262 1.92 6.57 -28.39
N ASN A 263 1.02 5.81 -27.77
CA ASN A 263 0.03 4.98 -28.42
C ASN A 263 -1.38 5.61 -28.38
N CYS A 264 -1.52 6.82 -27.84
CA CYS A 264 -2.77 7.57 -27.89
C CYS A 264 -2.96 8.09 -29.32
N ASP A 265 -3.77 7.39 -30.12
CA ASP A 265 -4.29 7.92 -31.38
C ASP A 265 -5.74 8.38 -31.15
N PRO A 266 -6.02 9.69 -31.24
CA PRO A 266 -7.37 10.22 -31.06
C PRO A 266 -8.38 9.70 -32.10
N MET A 267 -7.93 9.19 -33.25
CA MET A 267 -8.79 8.61 -34.29
C MET A 267 -8.95 7.09 -34.16
N PHE A 268 -7.99 6.41 -33.52
CA PHE A 268 -7.97 4.94 -33.36
C PHE A 268 -7.31 4.53 -32.04
N PRO A 269 -7.96 4.74 -30.89
CA PRO A 269 -7.39 4.35 -29.62
C PRO A 269 -7.14 2.83 -29.62
N PRO A 270 -5.92 2.38 -29.29
CA PRO A 270 -5.63 0.96 -29.17
C PRO A 270 -6.43 0.34 -28.01
N PRO A 271 -6.65 -0.99 -27.99
CA PRO A 271 -7.36 -1.68 -26.90
C PRO A 271 -6.51 -1.78 -25.63
N MET A 272 -6.13 -0.62 -25.08
CA MET A 272 -5.30 -0.49 -23.89
C MET A 272 -6.12 0.16 -22.77
N GLY A 273 -6.90 -0.66 -22.08
CA GLY A 273 -7.53 -0.31 -20.80
C GLY A 273 -6.80 -0.90 -19.59
N VAL A 274 -7.44 -0.77 -18.44
CA VAL A 274 -7.02 -1.39 -17.17
C VAL A 274 -7.22 -2.92 -17.20
N SER A 275 -6.56 -3.69 -16.34
CA SER A 275 -6.72 -5.16 -16.28
C SER A 275 -8.20 -5.58 -16.22
N GLY A 276 -8.58 -6.62 -16.97
CA GLY A 276 -9.97 -7.09 -17.05
C GLY A 276 -10.54 -7.66 -15.74
N ASN A 277 -9.68 -7.96 -14.76
CA ASN A 277 -10.10 -8.41 -13.44
C ASN A 277 -10.16 -7.27 -12.40
N ALA A 278 -9.89 -6.04 -12.79
CA ALA A 278 -9.83 -4.92 -11.86
C ALA A 278 -11.23 -4.36 -11.56
N ASP A 279 -11.53 -4.21 -10.28
CA ASP A 279 -12.65 -3.38 -9.82
C ASP A 279 -12.22 -1.91 -9.92
N LEU A 280 -12.95 -1.13 -10.72
CA LEU A 280 -12.69 0.29 -10.93
C LEU A 280 -13.74 1.09 -10.16
N LEU A 281 -13.35 1.68 -9.03
CA LEU A 281 -14.26 2.39 -8.15
C LEU A 281 -14.12 3.90 -8.35
N PHE A 282 -15.04 4.51 -9.08
CA PHE A 282 -15.11 5.95 -9.26
C PHE A 282 -16.37 6.47 -8.57
N THR A 283 -16.52 6.25 -7.26
CA THR A 283 -17.77 6.56 -6.54
C THR A 283 -17.74 7.91 -5.84
N ASN A 284 -18.92 8.52 -5.66
CA ASN A 284 -19.10 9.81 -4.96
C ASN A 284 -18.23 10.97 -5.50
N GLY A 285 -18.04 11.00 -6.83
CA GLY A 285 -17.38 12.08 -7.55
C GLY A 285 -18.38 13.05 -8.19
N LEU A 286 -17.93 13.74 -9.24
CA LEU A 286 -18.72 14.68 -10.03
C LEU A 286 -18.71 14.35 -11.53
N ILE A 287 -18.37 13.11 -11.90
CA ILE A 287 -18.36 12.66 -13.29
C ILE A 287 -19.80 12.71 -13.83
N ASP A 288 -20.06 13.49 -14.87
CA ASP A 288 -21.41 13.67 -15.43
C ASP A 288 -21.61 13.07 -16.82
N GLU A 289 -20.54 12.56 -17.44
CA GLU A 289 -20.55 11.92 -18.75
C GLU A 289 -19.71 10.64 -18.76
N LEU A 290 -20.09 9.69 -19.63
CA LEU A 290 -19.36 8.44 -19.85
C LEU A 290 -18.98 8.33 -21.34
N ASP A 291 -17.89 9.01 -21.69
CA ASP A 291 -17.39 9.12 -23.06
C ASP A 291 -16.99 7.74 -23.63
N GLU A 292 -17.50 7.41 -24.81
CA GLU A 292 -17.22 6.16 -25.53
C GLU A 292 -15.72 5.98 -25.80
N ASP A 293 -15.04 7.05 -26.23
CA ASP A 293 -13.63 7.00 -26.64
C ASP A 293 -12.69 6.73 -25.44
N ILE A 294 -13.19 6.98 -24.22
CA ILE A 294 -12.46 6.77 -22.96
C ILE A 294 -12.75 5.38 -22.41
N PHE A 295 -14.04 5.07 -22.26
CA PHE A 295 -14.47 3.93 -21.46
C PHE A 295 -14.68 2.66 -22.26
N LYS A 296 -14.90 2.71 -23.58
CA LYS A 296 -15.14 1.51 -24.39
C LYS A 296 -14.02 0.48 -24.26
N SER A 297 -12.78 0.91 -24.42
CA SER A 297 -11.61 0.01 -24.27
C SER A 297 -11.42 -0.53 -22.85
N VAL A 298 -11.90 0.19 -21.84
CA VAL A 298 -11.89 -0.23 -20.44
C VAL A 298 -12.98 -1.28 -20.22
N LEU A 299 -14.21 -1.01 -20.66
CA LEU A 299 -15.34 -1.91 -20.53
C LEU A 299 -15.16 -3.19 -21.36
N ASP A 300 -14.57 -3.13 -22.55
CA ASP A 300 -14.18 -4.31 -23.34
C ASP A 300 -13.29 -5.26 -22.53
N LYS A 301 -12.31 -4.71 -21.81
CA LYS A 301 -11.43 -5.53 -20.97
C LYS A 301 -12.15 -6.09 -19.75
N LEU A 302 -13.03 -5.32 -19.12
CA LEU A 302 -13.78 -5.77 -17.94
C LEU A 302 -14.83 -6.84 -18.30
N TYR A 303 -15.46 -6.72 -19.47
CA TYR A 303 -16.49 -7.65 -19.97
C TYR A 303 -15.96 -9.08 -20.12
N ASP A 304 -14.72 -9.22 -20.61
CA ASP A 304 -14.05 -10.51 -20.74
C ASP A 304 -13.49 -11.04 -19.38
N GLY A 305 -13.60 -10.25 -18.32
CA GLY A 305 -13.07 -10.54 -16.98
C GLY A 305 -14.13 -10.55 -15.88
N ARG A 306 -13.67 -10.54 -14.63
CA ARG A 306 -14.55 -10.51 -13.43
C ARG A 306 -14.61 -9.15 -12.74
N GLY A 307 -13.97 -8.12 -13.31
CA GLY A 307 -13.99 -6.77 -12.76
C GLY A 307 -15.24 -6.00 -13.16
N TYR A 308 -15.49 -4.89 -12.48
CA TYR A 308 -16.60 -3.99 -12.77
C TYR A 308 -16.19 -2.51 -12.64
N LEU A 309 -16.92 -1.64 -13.31
CA LEU A 309 -16.82 -0.18 -13.15
C LEU A 309 -17.97 0.32 -12.28
N ASN A 310 -17.63 0.83 -11.10
CA ASN A 310 -18.60 1.40 -10.16
C ASN A 310 -18.58 2.93 -10.18
N LEU A 311 -19.68 3.52 -10.62
CA LEU A 311 -19.87 4.96 -10.77
C LEU A 311 -20.94 5.51 -9.83
N THR A 312 -21.32 4.75 -8.80
CA THR A 312 -22.36 5.16 -7.85
C THR A 312 -22.06 6.52 -7.22
N GLY A 313 -23.07 7.37 -7.10
CA GLY A 313 -22.95 8.68 -6.46
C GLY A 313 -22.40 9.79 -7.36
N ASN A 314 -22.24 9.54 -8.67
CA ASN A 314 -21.90 10.57 -9.65
C ASN A 314 -23.16 11.10 -10.39
N PRO A 315 -23.17 12.37 -10.80
CA PRO A 315 -24.28 13.01 -11.50
C PRO A 315 -24.32 12.67 -13.02
N ILE A 316 -24.18 11.40 -13.37
CA ILE A 316 -24.13 10.94 -14.77
C ILE A 316 -25.45 11.25 -15.49
N LYS A 317 -25.35 11.90 -16.65
CA LYS A 317 -26.50 12.22 -17.51
C LYS A 317 -26.82 11.02 -18.42
N CYS A 318 -28.02 10.48 -18.29
CA CYS A 318 -28.56 9.50 -19.23
C CYS A 318 -29.12 10.20 -20.49
N ASP A 319 -28.27 10.52 -21.46
CA ASP A 319 -28.68 11.07 -22.77
C ASP A 319 -28.12 10.25 -23.95
N GLU A 320 -28.17 10.80 -25.16
CA GLU A 320 -27.69 10.14 -26.38
C GLU A 320 -26.20 9.74 -26.33
N THR A 321 -25.39 10.40 -25.48
CA THR A 321 -23.97 10.09 -25.32
C THR A 321 -23.71 8.76 -24.63
N MET A 322 -24.69 8.22 -23.88
CA MET A 322 -24.59 6.90 -23.25
C MET A 322 -25.17 5.77 -24.11
N ALA A 323 -25.70 6.08 -25.31
CA ALA A 323 -26.38 5.08 -26.14
C ALA A 323 -25.47 3.89 -26.50
N TRP A 324 -24.16 4.08 -26.63
CA TRP A 324 -23.20 3.03 -26.93
C TRP A 324 -23.11 1.94 -25.85
N VAL A 325 -23.41 2.28 -24.60
CA VAL A 325 -23.38 1.35 -23.46
C VAL A 325 -24.56 0.40 -23.47
N ILE A 326 -25.75 0.90 -23.84
CA ILE A 326 -27.02 0.17 -23.73
C ILE A 326 -27.49 -0.39 -25.08
N CYS A 327 -27.24 0.33 -26.18
CA CYS A 327 -27.71 -0.01 -27.51
C CYS A 327 -26.60 -0.54 -28.42
N GLY A 328 -25.43 -0.88 -27.86
CA GLY A 328 -24.26 -1.39 -28.59
C GLY A 328 -24.41 -2.85 -29.04
N GLU A 329 -23.43 -3.34 -29.81
CA GLU A 329 -23.34 -4.77 -30.17
C GLU A 329 -23.04 -5.66 -28.95
N VAL A 330 -22.42 -5.08 -27.93
CA VAL A 330 -22.07 -5.71 -26.65
C VAL A 330 -22.82 -4.96 -25.55
N ASP A 331 -23.55 -5.68 -24.70
CA ASP A 331 -24.25 -5.13 -23.55
C ASP A 331 -23.28 -5.06 -22.35
N TYR A 332 -22.83 -3.85 -22.00
CA TYR A 332 -21.90 -3.63 -20.88
C TYR A 332 -22.61 -3.49 -19.53
N LEU A 333 -23.94 -3.58 -19.46
CA LEU A 333 -24.68 -3.34 -18.22
C LEU A 333 -24.26 -4.25 -17.07
N ASP A 334 -23.89 -5.50 -17.34
CA ASP A 334 -23.43 -6.45 -16.31
C ASP A 334 -22.08 -6.05 -15.68
N THR A 335 -21.29 -5.22 -16.36
CA THR A 335 -19.99 -4.71 -15.87
C THR A 335 -20.09 -3.38 -15.14
N LEU A 336 -21.26 -2.74 -15.16
CA LEU A 336 -21.49 -1.43 -14.55
C LEU A 336 -22.22 -1.58 -13.21
N ILE A 337 -21.70 -0.96 -12.16
CA ILE A 337 -22.35 -0.88 -10.85
C ILE A 337 -22.72 0.58 -10.55
N GLY A 338 -24.00 0.81 -10.22
CA GLY A 338 -24.52 2.15 -9.93
C GLY A 338 -25.30 2.77 -11.09
N SER A 339 -25.99 3.87 -10.78
CA SER A 339 -26.82 4.72 -11.67
C SER A 339 -27.41 4.01 -12.89
N CYS A 340 -28.28 3.02 -12.66
CA CYS A 340 -29.14 2.51 -13.72
C CYS A 340 -30.14 3.59 -14.10
N CYS A 341 -30.30 3.85 -15.41
CA CYS A 341 -31.36 4.70 -15.96
C CYS A 341 -32.73 3.98 -15.77
N CYS A 342 -33.19 3.85 -14.54
CA CYS A 342 -34.45 3.19 -14.18
C CYS A 342 -35.37 4.18 -13.47
N GLY A 343 -36.20 4.91 -14.22
CA GLY A 343 -37.41 5.53 -13.66
C GLY A 343 -37.79 6.93 -14.15
N GLY A 344 -36.88 7.70 -14.75
CA GLY A 344 -37.16 8.93 -15.53
C GLY A 344 -36.16 10.04 -15.20
N PRO A 345 -35.62 10.84 -16.16
CA PRO A 345 -35.95 11.00 -17.59
C PRO A 345 -35.31 9.89 -18.46
N ASN A 346 -36.15 9.01 -18.98
CA ASN A 346 -35.76 7.66 -19.36
C ASN A 346 -35.50 7.47 -20.85
N PHE A 347 -34.78 6.39 -21.13
CA PHE A 347 -34.75 5.52 -22.33
C PHE A 347 -35.92 5.54 -23.33
N GLN A 348 -37.13 5.89 -22.93
CA GLN A 348 -38.31 5.89 -23.81
C GLN A 348 -38.42 7.14 -24.70
N ASP A 349 -37.57 8.15 -24.50
CA ASP A 349 -37.55 9.39 -25.29
C ASP A 349 -36.53 9.39 -26.44
N LEU A 350 -35.77 8.30 -26.62
CA LEU A 350 -34.96 8.08 -27.83
C LEU A 350 -35.91 7.73 -28.99
N PRO A 351 -35.99 8.57 -30.05
CA PRO A 351 -36.91 8.32 -31.16
C PRO A 351 -36.44 7.11 -31.96
N GLY A 352 -37.01 5.96 -31.65
CA GLY A 352 -36.92 4.73 -32.43
C GLY A 352 -35.89 3.75 -31.89
N LEU A 353 -36.36 2.75 -31.12
CA LEU A 353 -36.19 1.31 -31.36
C LEU A 353 -36.79 0.54 -30.16
N TYR A 354 -37.36 -0.63 -30.46
CA TYR A 354 -38.37 -1.38 -29.70
C TYR A 354 -37.85 -2.06 -28.40
N PRO A 355 -38.76 -2.53 -27.49
CA PRO A 355 -38.44 -2.72 -26.07
C PRO A 355 -38.06 -4.15 -25.63
N CYS A 356 -37.15 -4.15 -24.65
CA CYS A 356 -36.69 -5.17 -23.71
C CYS A 356 -35.76 -6.25 -24.26
#